data_AF-A0A177CDY5-F1
#
_entry.id   AF-A0A177CDY5-F1
#
_cell.length_a   1.000
_cell.length_b   1.000
_cell.length_c   1.000
_cell.angle_alpha   90.00
_cell.angle_beta   90.00
_cell.angle_gamma   90.00
#
_symmetry.space_group_name_H-M   'P 1'
#
loop_
_entity.id
_entity.type
_entity.pdbx_description
1 polymer ?
#
loop_
_entity_poly.entity_id
_entity_poly.type
_entity_poly.pdbx_seq_one_letter_code
_entity_poly.pdbx_strand_id
1 'polypeptide(L)'
;MSSSRPTITAAEKDQMIQALNTHRINTLSELRRTEKAFAKLGSSDVAAPMTAAWTYYVNSHGLLTDIRGLTKNYPFSSECLEEAKRRVYADPESNKSWNLCWLVLNKVHQDQLIPYYAHYQASQPTMWGGQTPSSAGIAQLTNAFVSEWHGAVQQMLAHWEQPPRR
;
A
#
# COMPACT_ATOMS: atom_id res chain seq x y z
N MET A 1 2.21 40.39 -6.30
CA MET A 1 2.15 39.83 -4.93
C MET A 1 2.78 38.45 -4.95
N SER A 2 4.04 38.34 -4.52
CA SER A 2 4.77 37.06 -4.49
C SER A 2 4.30 36.26 -3.28
N SER A 3 3.54 35.19 -3.48
CA SER A 3 3.32 34.19 -2.43
C SER A 3 4.62 33.40 -2.26
N SER A 4 5.44 33.81 -1.31
CA SER A 4 6.55 33.02 -0.79
C SER A 4 5.97 31.69 -0.29
N ARG A 5 6.20 30.60 -1.03
CA ARG A 5 5.87 29.25 -0.53
C ARG A 5 6.60 29.05 0.79
N PRO A 6 5.96 28.49 1.84
CA PRO A 6 6.67 28.20 3.08
C PRO A 6 7.79 27.19 2.78
N THR A 7 9.03 27.65 2.91
CA THR A 7 10.23 26.84 2.80
C THR A 7 10.39 26.08 4.11
N ILE A 8 10.38 24.75 4.05
CA ILE A 8 10.61 23.90 5.22
C ILE A 8 12.00 24.24 5.79
N THR A 9 12.04 24.59 7.07
CA THR A 9 13.29 24.92 7.77
C THR A 9 14.11 23.66 8.06
N ALA A 10 15.41 23.82 8.32
CA ALA A 10 16.27 22.69 8.70
C ALA A 10 15.76 21.97 9.96
N ALA A 11 15.28 22.72 10.96
CA ALA A 11 14.73 22.16 12.18
C ALA A 11 13.45 21.34 11.94
N GLU A 12 12.54 21.81 11.08
CA GLU A 12 11.33 21.06 10.70
C GLU A 12 11.70 19.78 9.93
N LYS A 13 12.69 19.84 9.03
CA LYS A 13 13.20 18.66 8.32
C LYS A 13 13.70 17.61 9.31
N ASP A 14 14.52 18.01 10.28
CA ASP A 14 15.09 17.09 11.28
C ASP A 14 14.01 16.46 12.16
N GLN A 15 12.99 17.23 12.55
CA GLN A 15 11.82 16.72 13.26
C GLN A 15 11.03 15.69 12.45
N MET A 16 10.83 15.94 11.16
CA MET A 16 10.16 14.99 10.25
C MET A 16 10.97 13.70 10.10
N ILE A 17 12.29 13.79 9.94
CA ILE A 17 13.19 12.62 9.90
C ILE A 17 13.09 11.83 11.20
N GLN A 18 13.13 12.50 12.36
CA GLN A 18 13.00 11.85 13.66
C GLN A 18 11.63 11.17 13.81
N ALA A 19 10.55 11.79 13.35
CA ALA A 19 9.20 11.22 13.38
C ALA A 19 9.06 9.96 12.50
N LEU A 20 9.75 9.92 11.34
CA LEU A 20 9.84 8.72 10.50
C LEU A 20 10.61 7.59 11.20
N ASN A 21 11.79 7.90 11.74
CA ASN A 21 12.66 6.92 12.40
C ASN A 21 12.05 6.35 13.69
N THR A 22 11.20 7.11 14.36
CA THR A 22 10.46 6.68 15.57
C THR A 22 9.07 6.10 15.25
N HIS A 23 8.74 5.95 13.96
CA HIS A 23 7.46 5.41 13.48
C HIS A 23 6.23 6.14 14.01
N ARG A 24 6.36 7.41 14.40
CA ARG A 24 5.23 8.27 14.78
C ARG A 24 4.37 8.62 13.57
N ILE A 25 5.00 8.72 12.40
CA ILE A 25 4.33 8.82 11.10
C ILE A 25 4.23 7.41 10.53
N ASN A 26 3.03 6.84 10.54
CA ASN A 26 2.82 5.43 10.18
C ASN A 26 1.53 5.15 9.39
N THR A 27 0.82 6.18 8.95
CA THR A 27 -0.32 6.03 8.02
C THR A 27 0.08 6.35 6.58
N LEU A 28 -0.63 5.81 5.60
CA LEU A 28 -0.39 6.12 4.18
C LEU A 28 -0.41 7.63 3.92
N SER A 29 -1.42 8.32 4.45
CA SER A 29 -1.63 9.76 4.22
C SER A 29 -0.51 10.62 4.78
N GLU A 30 -0.01 10.31 5.97
CA GLU A 30 1.10 11.06 6.58
C GLU A 30 2.42 10.78 5.87
N LEU A 31 2.72 9.52 5.54
CA LEU A 31 3.91 9.16 4.78
C LEU A 31 3.93 9.84 3.41
N ARG A 32 2.81 9.87 2.70
CA ARG A 32 2.67 10.60 1.43
C ARG A 32 2.85 12.10 1.57
N ARG A 33 2.31 12.70 2.64
CA ARG A 33 2.46 14.13 2.93
C ARG A 33 3.94 14.48 3.15
N THR A 34 4.64 13.66 3.95
CA THR A 34 6.06 13.80 4.23
C THR A 34 6.91 13.62 2.97
N GLU A 35 6.61 12.62 2.13
CA GLU A 35 7.27 12.42 0.85
C GLU A 35 7.12 13.63 -0.08
N LYS A 36 5.91 14.18 -0.22
CA LYS A 36 5.66 15.40 -1.03
C LYS A 36 6.40 16.63 -0.48
N ALA A 37 6.57 16.71 0.84
CA ALA A 37 7.32 17.77 1.49
C ALA A 37 8.84 17.63 1.22
N PHE A 38 9.38 16.43 1.36
CA PHE A 38 10.79 16.12 1.07
C PHE A 38 11.16 16.30 -0.40
N ALA A 39 10.27 15.93 -1.33
CA ALA A 39 10.49 16.16 -2.76
C ALA A 39 10.68 17.66 -3.11
N LYS A 40 10.07 18.58 -2.35
CA LYS A 40 10.26 20.03 -2.52
C LYS A 40 11.58 20.54 -1.98
N LEU A 41 12.17 19.85 -1.00
CA LEU A 41 13.48 20.20 -0.43
C LEU A 41 14.64 19.83 -1.36
N GLY A 42 14.50 18.73 -2.12
CA GLY A 42 15.55 18.25 -3.02
C GLY A 42 16.83 17.78 -2.31
N SER A 43 16.77 17.55 -1.00
CA SER A 43 17.91 17.09 -0.20
C SER A 43 18.02 15.57 -0.26
N SER A 44 19.24 15.03 -0.36
CA SER A 44 19.47 13.58 -0.47
C SER A 44 19.40 12.83 0.86
N ASP A 45 19.59 13.54 1.98
CA ASP A 45 19.60 12.96 3.33
C ASP A 45 18.22 12.45 3.80
N VAL A 46 17.15 12.86 3.14
CA VAL A 46 15.77 12.42 3.42
C VAL A 46 15.39 11.10 2.75
N ALA A 47 16.16 10.66 1.75
CA ALA A 47 15.81 9.49 0.93
C ALA A 47 15.85 8.19 1.74
N ALA A 48 16.90 8.00 2.56
CA ALA A 48 17.06 6.81 3.37
C ALA A 48 15.99 6.70 4.49
N PRO A 49 15.72 7.76 5.31
CA PRO A 49 14.62 7.74 6.27
C PRO A 49 13.25 7.46 5.64
N MET A 50 12.98 8.07 4.48
CA MET A 50 11.70 7.86 3.80
C MET A 50 11.54 6.42 3.27
N THR A 51 12.62 5.84 2.71
CA THR A 51 12.64 4.43 2.25
C THR A 51 12.43 3.47 3.42
N ALA A 52 13.10 3.71 4.55
CA ALA A 52 12.96 2.90 5.76
C ALA A 52 11.53 2.97 6.31
N ALA A 53 10.92 4.15 6.32
CA ALA A 53 9.54 4.33 6.80
C ALA A 53 8.51 3.59 5.93
N TRP A 54 8.63 3.63 4.60
CA TRP A 54 7.77 2.82 3.73
C TRP A 54 7.97 1.32 3.94
N THR A 55 9.22 0.89 4.12
CA THR A 55 9.54 -0.50 4.39
C THR A 55 8.88 -0.97 5.68
N TYR A 56 8.97 -0.16 6.75
CA TYR A 56 8.30 -0.43 8.01
C TYR A 56 6.78 -0.47 7.86
N TYR A 57 6.17 0.52 7.19
CA TYR A 57 4.72 0.57 6.98
C TYR A 57 4.16 -0.68 6.29
N VAL A 58 4.87 -1.20 5.29
CA VAL A 58 4.46 -2.41 4.57
C VAL A 58 4.68 -3.67 5.41
N ASN A 59 5.81 -3.78 6.11
CA ASN A 59 6.18 -5.00 6.83
C ASN A 59 5.57 -5.11 8.23
N SER A 60 5.16 -3.99 8.84
CA SER A 60 4.55 -3.94 10.17
C SER A 60 3.02 -3.86 10.12
N HIS A 61 2.39 -4.47 9.11
CA HIS A 61 0.93 -4.54 8.92
C HIS A 61 0.19 -3.21 8.70
N GLY A 62 0.88 -2.07 8.55
CA GLY A 62 0.26 -0.78 8.30
C GLY A 62 -0.55 -0.77 7.00
N LEU A 63 0.06 -1.26 5.91
CA LEU A 63 -0.60 -1.41 4.61
C LEU A 63 -1.85 -2.30 4.68
N LEU A 64 -1.75 -3.46 5.36
CA LEU A 64 -2.88 -4.38 5.49
C LEU A 64 -4.02 -3.78 6.32
N THR A 65 -3.68 -3.02 7.36
CA THR A 65 -4.66 -2.30 8.20
C THR A 65 -5.41 -1.26 7.38
N ASP A 66 -4.69 -0.42 6.64
CA ASP A 66 -5.29 0.66 5.85
C ASP A 66 -6.18 0.10 4.74
N ILE A 67 -5.73 -0.93 3.99
CA ILE A 67 -6.55 -1.52 2.93
C ILE A 67 -7.81 -2.20 3.49
N ARG A 68 -7.71 -2.87 4.65
CA ARG A 68 -8.88 -3.46 5.33
C ARG A 68 -9.84 -2.40 5.86
N GLY A 69 -9.33 -1.21 6.17
CA GLY A 69 -10.16 -0.05 6.47
C GLY A 69 -11.04 0.39 5.29
N LEU A 70 -10.64 0.09 4.05
CA LEU A 70 -11.40 0.35 2.82
C LEU A 70 -12.29 -0.82 2.40
N THR A 71 -11.92 -2.06 2.74
CA THR A 71 -12.67 -3.28 2.39
C THR A 71 -13.47 -3.82 3.57
N LYS A 72 -14.42 -3.04 4.10
CA LYS A 72 -15.10 -3.38 5.36
C LYS A 72 -16.12 -4.52 5.22
N ASN A 73 -16.74 -4.64 4.05
CA ASN A 73 -17.73 -5.69 3.82
C ASN A 73 -17.04 -7.03 3.59
N TYR A 74 -15.91 -6.99 2.91
CA TYR A 74 -15.11 -8.14 2.54
C TYR A 74 -13.63 -7.87 2.81
N PRO A 75 -13.13 -8.13 4.03
CA PRO A 75 -11.76 -7.83 4.42
C PRO A 75 -10.71 -8.37 3.43
N PHE A 76 -9.78 -7.51 3.01
CA PHE A 76 -8.71 -7.85 2.08
C PHE A 76 -7.84 -9.02 2.59
N SER A 77 -7.52 -9.94 1.67
CA SER A 77 -6.70 -11.13 1.94
C SER A 77 -5.26 -10.76 2.31
N SER A 78 -4.80 -11.29 3.44
CA SER A 78 -3.38 -11.22 3.85
C SER A 78 -2.48 -11.95 2.85
N GLU A 79 -2.94 -13.08 2.32
CA GLU A 79 -2.20 -13.96 1.42
C GLU A 79 -1.97 -13.28 0.07
N CYS A 80 -2.96 -12.54 -0.43
CA CYS A 80 -2.83 -11.70 -1.62
C CYS A 80 -1.72 -10.64 -1.45
N LEU A 81 -1.67 -10.00 -0.28
CA LEU A 81 -0.68 -8.96 0.01
C LEU A 81 0.73 -9.56 0.21
N GLU A 82 0.86 -10.68 0.92
CA GLU A 82 2.14 -11.35 1.13
C GLU A 82 2.71 -11.92 -0.18
N GLU A 83 1.87 -12.43 -1.08
CA GLU A 83 2.30 -12.85 -2.40
C GLU A 83 2.82 -11.67 -3.23
N ALA A 84 2.14 -10.52 -3.20
CA ALA A 84 2.63 -9.32 -3.86
C ALA A 84 3.99 -8.88 -3.30
N LYS A 85 4.17 -8.89 -1.97
CA LYS A 85 5.46 -8.59 -1.33
C LYS A 85 6.55 -9.55 -1.81
N ARG A 86 6.28 -10.86 -1.82
CA ARG A 86 7.21 -11.88 -2.31
C ARG A 86 7.63 -11.62 -3.75
N ARG A 87 6.68 -11.27 -4.62
CA ARG A 87 6.97 -10.95 -6.03
C ARG A 87 7.78 -9.69 -6.18
N VAL A 88 7.52 -8.65 -5.40
CA VAL A 88 8.36 -7.44 -5.38
C VAL A 88 9.80 -7.79 -5.01
N TYR A 89 10.02 -8.58 -3.95
CA TYR A 89 11.36 -8.97 -3.52
C TYR A 89 12.08 -9.89 -4.50
N ALA A 90 11.34 -10.69 -5.28
CA ALA A 90 11.90 -11.58 -6.29
C ALA A 90 12.16 -10.91 -7.65
N ASP A 91 11.56 -9.74 -7.90
CA ASP A 91 11.67 -9.03 -9.18
C ASP A 91 12.98 -8.19 -9.21
N PRO A 92 13.94 -8.52 -10.10
CA PRO A 92 15.20 -7.80 -10.21
C PRO A 92 15.03 -6.30 -10.56
N GLU A 93 13.91 -5.95 -11.20
CA GLU A 93 13.59 -4.60 -11.64
C GLU A 93 12.90 -3.77 -10.54
N SER A 94 12.50 -4.38 -9.40
CA SER A 94 11.93 -3.68 -8.24
C SER A 94 12.87 -2.64 -7.64
N ASN A 95 14.17 -2.70 -7.95
CA ASN A 95 15.17 -1.70 -7.59
C ASN A 95 14.92 -0.30 -8.18
N LYS A 96 13.95 -0.15 -9.09
CA LYS A 96 13.62 1.13 -9.76
C LYS A 96 12.79 2.10 -8.93
N SER A 97 12.14 1.64 -7.85
CA SER A 97 11.43 2.51 -6.92
C SER A 97 11.95 2.32 -5.51
N TRP A 98 12.06 3.41 -4.78
CA TRP A 98 12.37 3.40 -3.35
C TRP A 98 11.09 3.23 -2.50
N ASN A 99 9.90 3.28 -3.11
CA ASN A 99 8.62 3.22 -2.42
C ASN A 99 8.04 1.80 -2.47
N LEU A 100 8.34 1.01 -1.43
CA LEU A 100 7.88 -0.38 -1.32
C LEU A 100 6.34 -0.50 -1.33
N CYS A 101 5.62 0.45 -0.72
CA CYS A 101 4.17 0.43 -0.66
C CYS A 101 3.56 0.51 -2.07
N TRP A 102 4.02 1.47 -2.88
CA TRP A 102 3.58 1.60 -4.26
C TRP A 102 3.92 0.34 -5.09
N LEU A 103 5.13 -0.21 -4.94
CA LEU A 103 5.54 -1.43 -5.64
C LEU A 103 4.61 -2.62 -5.33
N VAL A 104 4.28 -2.82 -4.06
CA VAL A 104 3.39 -3.90 -3.62
C VAL A 104 1.98 -3.72 -4.18
N LEU A 105 1.38 -2.53 -4.03
CA LEU A 105 0.06 -2.23 -4.58
C LEU A 105 0.03 -2.38 -6.11
N ASN A 106 1.07 -1.91 -6.79
CA ASN A 106 1.20 -2.02 -8.23
C ASN A 106 1.35 -3.49 -8.67
N LYS A 107 2.08 -4.33 -7.91
CA LYS A 107 2.14 -5.78 -8.19
C LYS A 107 0.81 -6.48 -7.99
N VAL A 108 0.05 -6.15 -6.93
CA VAL A 108 -1.32 -6.67 -6.75
C VAL A 108 -2.16 -6.40 -8.00
N HIS A 109 -2.08 -5.18 -8.54
CA HIS A 109 -2.84 -4.75 -9.70
C HIS A 109 -2.32 -5.35 -11.03
N GLN A 110 -1.03 -5.21 -11.32
CA GLN A 110 -0.46 -5.63 -12.60
C GLN A 110 -0.45 -7.15 -12.79
N ASP A 111 -0.18 -7.90 -11.71
CA ASP A 111 -0.13 -9.35 -11.77
C ASP A 111 -1.52 -10.00 -11.62
N GLN A 112 -2.58 -9.19 -11.53
CA GLN A 112 -3.97 -9.64 -11.41
C GLN A 112 -4.14 -10.66 -10.25
N LEU A 113 -3.58 -10.34 -9.08
CA LEU A 113 -3.65 -11.25 -7.91
C LEU A 113 -5.06 -11.34 -7.33
N ILE A 114 -5.82 -10.24 -7.39
CA ILE A 114 -7.14 -10.11 -6.76
C ILE A 114 -8.11 -11.22 -7.20
N PRO A 115 -8.35 -11.48 -8.51
CA PRO A 115 -9.26 -12.55 -8.94
C PRO A 115 -8.94 -13.93 -8.35
N TYR A 116 -7.65 -14.30 -8.32
CA TYR A 116 -7.23 -15.59 -7.80
C TYR A 116 -7.49 -15.70 -6.29
N TYR A 117 -7.04 -14.73 -5.51
CA TYR A 117 -7.20 -14.76 -4.04
C TYR A 117 -8.64 -14.55 -3.61
N ALA A 118 -9.42 -13.78 -4.36
CA ALA A 118 -10.86 -13.61 -4.14
C ALA A 118 -11.59 -14.95 -4.32
N HIS A 119 -11.28 -15.68 -5.39
CA HIS A 119 -11.84 -17.01 -5.62
C HIS A 119 -11.40 -18.00 -4.55
N TYR A 120 -10.10 -18.03 -4.23
CA TYR A 120 -9.57 -18.88 -3.18
C TYR A 120 -10.28 -18.63 -1.84
N GLN A 121 -10.43 -17.37 -1.43
CA GLN A 121 -11.13 -17.01 -0.20
C GLN A 121 -12.62 -17.37 -0.25
N ALA A 122 -13.31 -17.08 -1.37
CA ALA A 122 -14.71 -17.43 -1.57
C ALA A 122 -14.95 -18.95 -1.58
N SER A 123 -13.96 -19.76 -1.91
CA SER A 123 -14.06 -21.22 -1.88
C SER A 123 -13.91 -21.83 -0.48
N GLN A 124 -13.42 -21.06 0.50
CA GLN A 124 -13.18 -21.58 1.85
C GLN A 124 -14.52 -21.85 2.57
N PRO A 125 -14.74 -23.06 3.11
CA PRO A 125 -15.96 -23.38 3.86
C PRO A 125 -16.25 -22.43 5.03
N THR A 126 -15.21 -21.82 5.62
CA THR A 126 -15.35 -20.82 6.70
C THR A 126 -16.15 -19.58 6.28
N MET A 127 -16.14 -19.21 4.98
CA MET A 127 -16.99 -18.15 4.44
C MET A 127 -18.48 -18.51 4.39
N TRP A 128 -18.78 -19.80 4.55
CA TRP A 128 -20.11 -20.39 4.41
C TRP A 128 -20.57 -21.10 5.69
N GLY A 129 -20.06 -20.66 6.85
CA GLY A 129 -20.42 -21.27 8.14
C GLY A 129 -19.95 -22.73 8.29
N GLY A 130 -18.88 -23.10 7.59
CA GLY A 130 -18.33 -24.47 7.57
C GLY A 130 -18.94 -25.38 6.52
N GLN A 131 -19.89 -24.91 5.72
CA GLN A 131 -20.51 -25.71 4.66
C GLN A 131 -19.70 -25.68 3.37
N THR A 132 -19.86 -26.73 2.55
CA THR A 132 -19.27 -26.76 1.20
C THR A 132 -20.08 -25.84 0.29
N PRO A 133 -19.47 -24.80 -0.29
CA PRO A 133 -20.20 -23.87 -1.15
C PRO A 133 -20.49 -24.46 -2.53
N SER A 134 -21.57 -23.98 -3.14
CA SER A 134 -21.86 -24.27 -4.55
C SER A 134 -20.97 -23.43 -5.47
N SER A 135 -20.70 -23.94 -6.68
CA SER A 135 -19.92 -23.18 -7.67
C SER A 135 -20.53 -21.80 -7.98
N ALA A 136 -21.87 -21.69 -8.00
CA ALA A 136 -22.55 -20.42 -8.20
C ALA A 136 -22.35 -19.46 -7.03
N GLY A 137 -22.40 -19.96 -5.79
CA GLY A 137 -22.13 -19.16 -4.60
C GLY A 137 -20.69 -18.64 -4.57
N ILE A 138 -19.71 -19.52 -4.87
CA ILE A 138 -18.30 -19.12 -4.98
C ILE A 138 -18.14 -17.99 -6.00
N ALA A 139 -18.72 -18.14 -7.20
CA ALA A 139 -18.62 -17.12 -8.24
C ALA A 139 -19.23 -15.77 -7.81
N GLN A 140 -20.40 -15.80 -7.17
CA GLN A 140 -21.05 -14.58 -6.68
C GLN A 140 -20.20 -13.86 -5.62
N LEU A 141 -19.71 -14.60 -4.63
CA LEU A 141 -18.88 -14.04 -3.56
C LEU A 141 -17.51 -13.57 -4.08
N THR A 142 -16.93 -14.30 -5.04
CA THR A 142 -15.70 -13.89 -5.74
C THR A 142 -15.88 -12.53 -6.39
N ASN A 143 -16.98 -12.32 -7.12
CA ASN A 143 -17.24 -11.04 -7.78
C ASN A 143 -17.39 -9.89 -6.77
N ALA A 144 -18.00 -10.16 -5.61
CA ALA A 144 -18.12 -9.18 -4.53
C ALA A 144 -16.75 -8.81 -3.94
N PHE A 145 -15.90 -9.81 -3.65
CA PHE A 145 -14.51 -9.60 -3.24
C PHE A 145 -13.73 -8.79 -4.27
N VAL A 146 -13.75 -9.21 -5.54
CA VAL A 146 -13.01 -8.56 -6.63
C VAL A 146 -13.39 -7.09 -6.74
N SER A 147 -14.69 -6.78 -6.71
CA SER A 147 -15.18 -5.40 -6.82
C SER A 147 -14.65 -4.51 -5.69
N GLU A 148 -14.81 -4.93 -4.44
CA GLU A 148 -14.38 -4.12 -3.29
C GLU A 148 -12.85 -4.02 -3.19
N TRP A 149 -12.15 -5.14 -3.37
CA TRP A 149 -10.68 -5.18 -3.29
C TRP A 149 -10.02 -4.37 -4.39
N HIS A 150 -10.54 -4.45 -5.62
CA HIS A 150 -10.04 -3.66 -6.72
C HIS A 150 -10.24 -2.17 -6.47
N GLY A 151 -11.43 -1.76 -6.01
CA GLY A 151 -11.73 -0.39 -5.62
C GLY A 151 -10.77 0.14 -4.54
N ALA A 152 -10.51 -0.65 -3.50
CA ALA A 152 -9.58 -0.28 -2.43
C ALA A 152 -8.13 -0.11 -2.94
N VAL A 153 -7.61 -1.07 -3.72
CA VAL A 153 -6.25 -0.97 -4.29
C VAL A 153 -6.12 0.25 -5.20
N GLN A 154 -7.10 0.51 -6.06
CA GLN A 154 -7.11 1.70 -6.92
C GLN A 154 -7.13 2.99 -6.11
N GLN A 155 -7.94 3.04 -5.04
CA GLN A 155 -8.00 4.20 -4.16
C GLN A 155 -6.65 4.45 -3.47
N MET A 156 -5.96 3.41 -3.00
CA MET A 156 -4.62 3.54 -2.42
C MET A 156 -3.59 4.00 -3.46
N LEU A 157 -3.60 3.43 -4.66
CA LEU A 157 -2.70 3.82 -5.76
C LEU A 157 -2.91 5.29 -6.18
N ALA A 158 -4.13 5.82 -6.07
CA ALA A 158 -4.44 7.21 -6.41
C ALA A 158 -3.72 8.25 -5.53
N HIS A 159 -3.09 7.84 -4.42
CA HIS A 159 -2.20 8.72 -3.65
C HIS A 159 -0.92 9.13 -4.40
N TRP A 160 -0.61 8.46 -5.51
CA TRP A 160 0.48 8.79 -6.42
C TRP A 160 -0.09 9.19 -7.79
N GLU A 161 -0.07 10.49 -8.09
CA GLU A 161 -0.47 11.01 -9.41
C GLU A 161 0.44 10.48 -10.53
N GLN A 162 1.71 10.21 -10.21
CA GLN A 162 2.69 9.56 -11.07
C GLN A 162 3.43 8.48 -10.28
N PRO A 163 3.84 7.38 -10.93
CA PRO A 163 4.67 6.36 -10.28
C PRO A 163 5.90 6.99 -9.60
N PRO A 164 6.18 6.68 -8.32
CA PRO A 164 7.40 7.11 -7.65
C PRO A 164 8.59 6.39 -8.27
N ARG A 165 9.16 6.99 -9.33
CA ARG A 165 10.38 6.51 -9.99
C ARG A 165 11.60 7.14 -9.32
N ARG A 166 12.71 6.42 -9.33
CA ARG A 166 14.04 6.99 -9.01
C ARG A 166 14.46 8.02 -10.05
#